data_AF-A0A947ARV1-F1
#
_entry.id   AF-A0A947ARV1-F1
#
_cell.length_a   1.000
_cell.length_b   1.000
_cell.length_c   1.000
_cell.angle_alpha   90.00
_cell.angle_beta   90.00
_cell.angle_gamma   90.00
#
_symmetry.space_group_name_H-M   'P 1'
#
loop_
_entity.id
_entity.type
_entity.pdbx_description
1 polymer ?
#
loop_
_entity_poly.entity_id
_entity_poly.type
_entity_poly.pdbx_seq_one_letter_code
_entity_poly.pdbx_strand_id
1 'polypeptide(L)'
;ASLGVSMLVGQALGRRQPTRAAHSTWSAIHLLMAYILVIDILFIFAPETILTLFIPAGETNAAYDQVIDTGVTLMRIVACYLFFDALYMIFSGVLKGAGDTRFIMWSVGIVSSCCFMLPLFIGIELLGKGVYYSWGCVLFFIVSLFVISSYRYSRGRWRDMLVIEIRR
;
A
#
# COMPACT_ATOMS: atom_id res chain seq x y z
N ALA A 1 -3.99 -11.15 2.33
CA ALA A 1 -3.71 -11.36 0.89
C ALA A 1 -2.23 -11.55 0.55
N SER A 2 -1.28 -10.76 1.09
CA SER A 2 0.15 -10.88 0.71
C SER A 2 0.80 -12.25 0.97
N LEU A 3 0.44 -12.91 2.09
CA LEU A 3 0.93 -14.25 2.43
C LEU A 3 0.48 -15.30 1.40
N GLY A 4 -0.79 -15.23 0.95
CA GLY A 4 -1.32 -16.13 -0.07
C GLY A 4 -0.60 -15.98 -1.41
N VAL A 5 -0.37 -14.74 -1.85
CA VAL A 5 0.39 -14.46 -3.08
C VAL A 5 1.83 -14.94 -2.96
N SER A 6 2.49 -14.65 -1.82
CA SER A 6 3.86 -15.10 -1.55
C SER A 6 3.98 -16.62 -1.63
N MET A 7 3.03 -17.36 -1.04
CA MET A 7 2.99 -18.83 -1.10
C MET A 7 2.78 -19.35 -2.52
N LEU A 8 1.81 -18.82 -3.26
CA LEU A 8 1.54 -19.24 -4.64
C LEU A 8 2.72 -18.97 -5.57
N VAL A 9 3.37 -17.82 -5.41
CA VAL A 9 4.57 -17.45 -6.17
C VAL A 9 5.74 -18.35 -5.79
N GLY A 10 6.00 -18.57 -4.50
CA GLY A 10 7.07 -19.46 -4.03
C GLY A 10 6.91 -20.88 -4.55
N GLN A 11 5.68 -21.43 -4.53
CA GLN A 11 5.41 -22.76 -5.11
C GLN A 11 5.58 -22.81 -6.63
N ALA A 12 5.10 -21.80 -7.36
CA ALA A 12 5.23 -21.75 -8.81
C ALA A 12 6.69 -21.59 -9.26
N LEU A 13 7.47 -20.80 -8.54
CA LEU A 13 8.90 -20.61 -8.79
C LEU A 13 9.68 -21.90 -8.47
N GLY A 14 9.35 -22.58 -7.36
CA GLY A 14 9.91 -23.90 -7.04
C GLY A 14 9.65 -24.97 -8.12
N ARG A 15 8.52 -24.86 -8.84
CA ARG A 15 8.18 -25.72 -9.99
C ARG A 15 8.79 -25.25 -11.33
N ARG A 16 9.66 -24.24 -11.33
CA ARG A 16 10.26 -23.61 -12.53
C ARG A 16 9.22 -23.10 -13.54
N GLN A 17 8.07 -22.63 -13.06
CA GLN A 17 6.98 -22.10 -13.89
C GLN A 17 6.75 -20.60 -13.62
N PRO A 18 7.71 -19.71 -13.97
CA PRO A 18 7.63 -18.27 -13.71
C PRO A 18 6.44 -17.59 -14.44
N THR A 19 6.02 -18.15 -15.57
CA THR A 19 4.84 -17.70 -16.32
C THR A 19 3.54 -17.92 -15.53
N ARG A 20 3.39 -19.09 -14.89
CA ARG A 20 2.24 -19.36 -14.01
C ARG A 20 2.27 -18.51 -12.75
N ALA A 21 3.46 -18.24 -12.20
CA ALA A 21 3.60 -17.31 -11.08
C ALA A 21 3.06 -15.92 -11.45
N ALA A 22 3.46 -15.38 -12.62
CA ALA A 22 2.98 -14.08 -13.10
C ALA A 22 1.45 -14.07 -13.31
N HIS A 23 0.88 -15.13 -13.90
CA HIS A 23 -0.56 -15.22 -14.10
C HIS A 23 -1.33 -15.22 -12.77
N SER A 24 -0.84 -15.99 -11.78
CA SER A 24 -1.42 -16.03 -10.43
C SER A 24 -1.33 -14.67 -9.73
N THR A 25 -0.20 -13.97 -9.87
CA THR A 25 -0.04 -12.59 -9.39
C THR A 25 -1.09 -11.67 -10.02
N TRP A 26 -1.26 -11.70 -11.34
CA TRP A 26 -2.23 -10.85 -12.03
C TRP A 26 -3.67 -11.15 -11.63
N SER A 27 -4.04 -12.42 -11.46
CA SER A 27 -5.36 -12.80 -10.94
C SER A 27 -5.57 -12.27 -9.51
N ALA A 28 -4.56 -12.36 -8.65
CA ALA A 28 -4.62 -11.79 -7.30
C ALA A 28 -4.73 -10.26 -7.31
N ILE A 29 -4.04 -9.57 -8.23
CA ILE A 29 -4.17 -8.12 -8.43
C ILE A 29 -5.60 -7.75 -8.80
N HIS A 30 -6.19 -8.41 -9.80
CA HIS A 30 -7.57 -8.09 -10.21
C HIS A 30 -8.58 -8.31 -9.08
N LEU A 31 -8.45 -9.40 -8.33
CA LEU A 31 -9.35 -9.69 -7.21
C LEU A 31 -9.22 -8.64 -6.09
N LEU A 32 -7.99 -8.29 -5.70
CA LEU A 32 -7.75 -7.30 -4.65
C LEU A 32 -8.18 -5.90 -5.10
N MET A 33 -7.90 -5.55 -6.35
CA MET A 33 -8.31 -4.28 -6.95
C MET A 33 -9.82 -4.14 -6.98
N ALA A 34 -10.56 -5.19 -7.38
CA ALA A 34 -12.02 -5.16 -7.37
C ALA A 34 -12.55 -4.95 -5.95
N TYR A 35 -11.99 -5.65 -4.96
CA TYR A 35 -12.38 -5.50 -3.55
C TYR A 35 -12.14 -4.08 -3.02
N ILE A 36 -10.96 -3.51 -3.31
CA ILE A 36 -10.58 -2.20 -2.77
C ILE A 36 -11.27 -1.07 -3.51
N LEU A 37 -11.49 -1.20 -4.81
CA LEU A 37 -12.26 -0.22 -5.56
C LEU A 37 -13.68 -0.08 -4.99
N VAL A 38 -14.31 -1.17 -4.56
CA VAL A 38 -15.63 -1.13 -3.90
C VAL A 38 -15.56 -0.35 -2.58
N ILE A 39 -14.51 -0.55 -1.79
CA ILE A 39 -14.30 0.18 -0.52
C ILE A 39 -14.00 1.66 -0.79
N ASP A 40 -13.14 1.96 -1.76
CA ASP A 40 -12.76 3.33 -2.11
C ASP A 40 -13.97 4.12 -2.64
N ILE A 41 -14.82 3.48 -3.46
CA ILE A 41 -16.09 4.07 -3.90
C ILE A 41 -16.94 4.42 -2.67
N LEU A 42 -17.09 3.50 -1.72
CA LEU A 42 -17.86 3.77 -0.50
C LEU A 42 -17.26 4.95 0.30
N PHE A 43 -15.93 5.05 0.39
CA PHE A 43 -15.24 6.11 1.12
C PHE A 43 -15.32 7.47 0.40
N ILE A 44 -15.39 7.49 -0.94
CA ILE A 44 -15.49 8.72 -1.72
C ILE A 44 -16.93 9.25 -1.75
N PHE A 45 -17.93 8.36 -1.88
CA PHE A 45 -19.34 8.73 -2.06
C PHE A 45 -20.13 8.84 -0.75
N ALA A 46 -19.75 8.09 0.30
CA ALA A 46 -20.43 8.12 1.60
C ALA A 46 -19.47 8.36 2.79
N PRO A 47 -18.55 9.34 2.74
CA PRO A 47 -17.63 9.59 3.85
C PRO A 47 -18.34 10.03 5.13
N GLU A 48 -19.40 10.85 5.02
CA GLU A 48 -20.15 11.35 6.18
C GLU A 48 -20.91 10.24 6.91
N THR A 49 -21.53 9.30 6.18
CA THR A 49 -22.22 8.14 6.77
C THR A 49 -21.25 7.25 7.54
N ILE A 50 -20.03 7.09 7.03
CA ILE A 50 -18.98 6.34 7.73
C ILE A 50 -18.53 7.11 8.97
N LEU A 51 -18.26 8.41 8.86
CA LEU A 51 -17.79 9.23 9.97
C LEU A 51 -18.81 9.31 11.10
N THR A 52 -20.10 9.48 10.77
CA THR A 52 -21.19 9.54 11.76
C THR A 52 -21.40 8.23 12.52
N LEU A 53 -21.02 7.08 11.94
CA LEU A 53 -21.02 5.79 12.66
C LEU A 53 -20.02 5.77 13.84
N PHE A 54 -18.94 6.56 13.74
CA PHE A 54 -17.93 6.67 14.80
C PHE A 54 -18.22 7.78 15.81
N ILE A 55 -19.28 8.58 15.61
CA ILE A 55 -19.70 9.63 16.54
C ILE A 55 -20.75 9.04 17.49
N PRO A 56 -20.53 9.09 18.82
CA PRO A 56 -21.51 8.60 19.79
C PRO A 56 -22.85 9.34 19.63
N ALA A 57 -23.94 8.58 19.58
CA ALA A 57 -25.29 9.13 19.50
C ALA A 57 -25.60 9.97 20.76
N GLY A 58 -25.49 11.30 20.66
CA GLY A 58 -25.83 12.22 21.74
C GLY A 58 -24.99 13.49 21.85
N GLU A 59 -23.84 13.58 21.18
CA GLU A 59 -23.00 14.80 21.21
C GLU A 59 -22.93 15.49 19.85
N THR A 60 -23.95 16.27 19.51
CA THR A 60 -23.88 17.27 18.44
C THR A 60 -23.32 18.57 19.01
N ASN A 61 -22.00 18.61 19.19
CA ASN A 61 -21.27 19.83 19.54
C ASN A 61 -20.64 20.44 18.27
N ALA A 62 -20.49 21.77 18.21
CA ALA A 62 -19.87 22.47 17.07
C ALA A 62 -18.44 21.98 16.72
N ALA A 63 -17.77 21.31 17.66
CA ALA A 63 -16.50 20.63 17.43
C ALA A 63 -16.61 19.43 16.48
N TYR A 64 -17.75 18.72 16.47
CA TYR A 64 -17.96 17.55 15.61
C TYR A 64 -18.16 17.95 14.14
N ASP A 65 -18.80 19.08 13.87
CA ASP A 65 -18.99 19.57 12.49
C ASP A 65 -17.63 19.88 11.83
N GLN A 66 -16.70 20.49 12.56
CA GLN A 66 -15.32 20.72 12.07
C GLN A 66 -14.55 19.41 11.86
N VAL A 67 -14.78 18.41 12.71
CA VAL A 67 -14.16 17.08 12.58
C VAL A 67 -14.72 16.33 11.38
N ILE A 68 -16.03 16.43 11.11
CA ILE A 68 -16.66 15.82 9.93
C ILE A 68 -16.11 16.46 8.65
N ASP A 69 -16.06 17.79 8.57
CA ASP A 69 -15.57 18.49 7.36
C ASP A 69 -14.10 18.13 7.04
N THR A 70 -13.25 18.13 8.07
CA THR A 70 -11.85 17.68 7.93
C THR A 70 -11.79 16.19 7.59
N GLY A 71 -12.60 15.37 8.27
CA GLY A 71 -12.68 13.93 8.10
C GLY A 71 -13.09 13.51 6.69
N VAL A 72 -14.03 14.23 6.05
CA VAL A 72 -14.47 13.95 4.67
C VAL A 72 -13.31 14.08 3.69
N THR A 73 -12.53 15.15 3.80
CA THR A 73 -11.37 15.37 2.94
C THR A 73 -10.28 14.32 3.19
N LEU A 74 -10.04 13.99 4.46
CA LEU A 74 -9.08 12.93 4.82
C LEU A 74 -9.53 11.56 4.33
N MET A 75 -10.82 11.24 4.37
CA MET A 75 -11.33 9.95 3.92
C MET A 75 -11.10 9.72 2.42
N ARG A 76 -11.20 10.79 1.62
CA ARG A 76 -10.84 10.75 0.19
C ARG A 76 -9.33 10.50 -0.02
N ILE A 77 -8.48 11.10 0.81
CA ILE A 77 -7.02 10.83 0.77
C ILE A 77 -6.73 9.38 1.19
N VAL A 78 -7.45 8.87 2.19
CA VAL A 78 -7.34 7.48 2.66
C VAL A 78 -7.75 6.49 1.57
N ALA A 79 -8.83 6.77 0.81
CA ALA A 79 -9.22 5.92 -0.32
C ALA A 79 -8.08 5.80 -1.35
N CYS A 80 -7.48 6.93 -1.76
CA CYS A 80 -6.32 6.91 -2.63
C CYS A 80 -5.13 6.14 -2.01
N TYR A 81 -4.89 6.31 -0.72
CA TYR A 81 -3.85 5.57 0.00
C TYR A 81 -4.08 4.06 -0.05
N LEU A 82 -5.31 3.58 0.24
CA LEU A 82 -5.66 2.17 0.27
C LEU A 82 -5.45 1.51 -1.10
N PHE A 83 -5.82 2.21 -2.16
CA PHE A 83 -5.59 1.78 -3.53
C PHE A 83 -4.10 1.47 -3.80
N PHE A 84 -3.21 2.42 -3.51
CA PHE A 84 -1.77 2.24 -3.74
C PHE A 84 -1.14 1.25 -2.76
N ASP A 85 -1.57 1.25 -1.50
CA ASP A 85 -1.08 0.34 -0.46
C ASP A 85 -1.32 -1.12 -0.85
N ALA A 86 -2.49 -1.41 -1.39
CA ALA A 86 -2.84 -2.75 -1.80
C ALA A 86 -2.05 -3.26 -3.00
N LEU A 87 -1.82 -2.41 -3.99
CA LEU A 87 -0.93 -2.71 -5.10
C LEU A 87 0.48 -3.00 -4.58
N TYR A 88 1.03 -2.12 -3.73
CA TYR A 88 2.31 -2.33 -3.07
C TYR A 88 2.34 -3.65 -2.27
N MET A 89 1.27 -3.98 -1.55
CA MET A 89 1.17 -5.19 -0.74
C MET A 89 1.28 -6.45 -1.61
N ILE A 90 0.72 -6.46 -2.83
CA ILE A 90 0.87 -7.60 -3.75
C ILE A 90 2.30 -7.66 -4.29
N PHE A 91 2.84 -6.57 -4.85
CA PHE A 91 4.18 -6.59 -5.41
C PHE A 91 5.24 -6.97 -4.37
N SER A 92 5.12 -6.42 -3.16
CA SER A 92 5.99 -6.82 -2.05
C SER A 92 5.77 -8.29 -1.65
N GLY A 93 4.53 -8.80 -1.66
CA GLY A 93 4.25 -10.22 -1.41
C GLY A 93 4.93 -11.15 -2.42
N VAL A 94 4.89 -10.80 -3.71
CA VAL A 94 5.54 -11.56 -4.80
C VAL A 94 7.06 -11.54 -4.64
N LEU A 95 7.64 -10.36 -4.41
CA LEU A 95 9.08 -10.18 -4.20
C LEU A 95 9.58 -10.94 -2.96
N LYS A 96 8.81 -10.95 -1.86
CA LYS A 96 9.09 -11.78 -0.67
C LYS A 96 9.04 -13.26 -1.00
N GLY A 97 8.02 -13.71 -1.74
CA GLY A 97 7.86 -15.11 -2.15
C GLY A 97 8.94 -15.60 -3.11
N ALA A 98 9.53 -14.70 -3.91
CA ALA A 98 10.67 -14.99 -4.76
C ALA A 98 12.03 -14.97 -4.03
N GLY A 99 12.07 -14.57 -2.75
CA GLY A 99 13.30 -14.49 -1.96
C GLY A 99 14.02 -13.14 -2.03
N ASP A 100 13.49 -12.13 -2.71
CA ASP A 100 14.06 -10.76 -2.79
C ASP A 100 13.68 -9.91 -1.56
N THR A 101 13.79 -10.50 -0.36
CA THR A 101 13.42 -9.84 0.91
C THR A 101 14.37 -8.71 1.28
N ARG A 102 15.66 -8.86 0.94
CA ARG A 102 16.68 -7.82 1.15
C ARG A 102 16.33 -6.55 0.40
N PHE A 103 15.93 -6.65 -0.87
CA PHE A 103 15.54 -5.47 -1.65
C PHE A 103 14.38 -4.73 -0.99
N ILE A 104 13.36 -5.44 -0.51
CA ILE A 104 12.20 -4.81 0.14
C ILE A 104 12.63 -4.12 1.43
N MET A 105 13.47 -4.77 2.25
CA MET A 105 13.94 -4.19 3.50
C MET A 105 14.71 -2.88 3.26
N TRP A 106 15.64 -2.87 2.30
CA TRP A 106 16.36 -1.66 1.91
C TRP A 106 15.44 -0.59 1.32
N SER A 107 14.52 -0.99 0.45
CA SER A 107 13.57 -0.07 -0.18
C SER A 107 12.69 0.62 0.86
N VAL A 108 12.11 -0.14 1.79
CA VAL A 108 11.29 0.40 2.88
C VAL A 108 12.11 1.28 3.81
N GLY A 109 13.33 0.85 4.18
CA GLY A 109 14.21 1.64 5.03
C GLY A 109 14.57 3.00 4.42
N ILE A 110 15.02 3.00 3.16
CA ILE A 110 15.43 4.23 2.47
C ILE A 110 14.23 5.16 2.23
N VAL A 111 13.13 4.62 1.73
CA VAL A 111 11.93 5.42 1.42
C VAL A 111 11.27 5.94 2.69
N SER A 112 11.27 5.18 3.79
CA SER A 112 10.75 5.65 5.07
C SER A 112 11.59 6.81 5.60
N SER A 113 12.92 6.66 5.60
CA SER A 113 13.81 7.74 6.04
C SER A 113 13.71 8.99 5.16
N CYS A 114 13.78 8.82 3.83
CA CYS A 114 13.85 9.95 2.90
C CYS A 114 12.50 10.57 2.54
N CYS A 115 11.46 9.76 2.34
CA CYS A 115 10.17 10.20 1.79
C CYS A 115 9.08 10.33 2.84
N PHE A 116 9.27 9.77 4.04
CA PHE A 116 8.29 9.87 5.12
C PHE A 116 8.83 10.72 6.28
N MET A 117 9.95 10.33 6.88
CA MET A 117 10.46 10.95 8.11
C MET A 117 10.97 12.38 7.89
N LEU A 118 11.82 12.60 6.87
CA LEU A 118 12.35 13.94 6.57
C LEU A 118 11.26 14.94 6.15
N PRO A 119 10.33 14.61 5.23
CA PRO A 119 9.29 15.56 4.81
C PRO A 119 8.29 15.88 5.92
N LEU A 120 7.96 14.90 6.77
CA LEU A 120 7.09 15.11 7.94
C LEU A 120 7.74 16.05 8.95
N PHE A 121 9.01 15.80 9.30
CA PHE A 121 9.75 16.63 10.24
C PHE A 121 9.81 18.09 9.77
N ILE A 122 10.18 18.31 8.50
CA ILE A 122 10.25 19.66 7.91
C ILE A 122 8.86 20.31 7.84
N GLY A 123 7.83 19.56 7.45
CA GLY A 123 6.49 20.11 7.30
C GLY A 123 5.83 20.51 8.60
N ILE A 124 5.98 19.68 9.64
CA ILE A 124 5.31 19.88 10.92
C ILE A 124 6.14 20.82 11.80
N GLU A 125 7.43 20.56 11.99
CA GLU A 125 8.25 21.34 12.94
C GLU A 125 8.73 22.68 12.37
N LEU A 126 9.09 22.76 11.09
CA LEU A 126 9.61 24.00 10.51
C LEU A 126 8.53 24.90 9.89
N LEU A 127 7.52 24.29 9.27
CA LEU A 127 6.52 25.02 8.46
C LEU A 127 5.16 25.14 9.15
N GLY A 128 4.95 24.47 10.30
CA GLY A 128 3.68 24.48 11.03
C GLY A 128 2.49 23.97 10.20
N LYS A 129 2.73 23.12 9.19
CA LYS A 129 1.65 22.64 8.31
C LYS A 129 0.78 21.62 9.06
N GLY A 130 -0.53 21.82 8.96
CA GLY A 130 -1.52 20.98 9.62
C GLY A 130 -1.69 19.59 9.00
N VAL A 131 -2.72 18.89 9.47
CA VAL A 131 -3.02 17.46 9.20
C VAL A 131 -3.02 17.07 7.71
N TYR A 132 -3.45 17.97 6.82
CA TYR A 132 -3.48 17.72 5.38
C TYR A 132 -2.10 17.47 4.78
N TYR A 133 -1.07 18.17 5.25
CA TYR A 133 0.30 17.98 4.77
C TYR A 133 0.84 16.61 5.21
N SER A 134 0.58 16.22 6.46
CA SER A 134 0.99 14.92 7.00
C SER A 134 0.41 13.77 6.18
N TRP A 135 -0.88 13.82 5.86
CA TRP A 135 -1.52 12.82 4.99
C TRP A 135 -1.01 12.85 3.55
N GLY A 136 -0.66 14.03 3.03
CA GLY A 136 0.05 14.15 1.76
C GLY A 136 1.41 13.42 1.77
N CYS A 137 2.19 13.55 2.85
CA CYS A 137 3.44 12.81 3.03
C CYS A 137 3.23 11.29 3.11
N VAL A 138 2.19 10.84 3.84
CA VAL A 138 1.82 9.41 3.89
C VAL A 138 1.49 8.88 2.49
N LEU A 139 0.71 9.63 1.71
CA LEU A 139 0.34 9.25 0.36
C LEU A 139 1.57 9.23 -0.57
N PHE A 140 2.45 10.23 -0.46
CA PHE A 140 3.70 10.26 -1.21
C PHE A 140 4.62 9.08 -0.88
N PHE A 141 4.70 8.71 0.40
CA PHE A 141 5.46 7.56 0.88
C PHE A 141 4.96 6.25 0.27
N ILE A 142 3.65 5.99 0.31
CA ILE A 142 3.10 4.73 -0.22
C ILE A 142 3.21 4.66 -1.75
N VAL A 143 2.99 5.78 -2.45
CA VAL A 143 3.15 5.86 -3.91
C VAL A 143 4.60 5.56 -4.30
N SER A 144 5.57 6.12 -3.55
CA SER A 144 7.00 5.85 -3.79
C SER A 144 7.34 4.37 -3.61
N LEU A 145 6.83 3.73 -2.55
CA LEU A 145 7.01 2.30 -2.32
C LEU A 145 6.39 1.44 -3.42
N PHE A 146 5.18 1.80 -3.85
CA PHE A 146 4.50 1.15 -4.98
C PHE A 146 5.34 1.26 -6.26
N VAL A 147 5.80 2.47 -6.62
CA VAL A 147 6.59 2.71 -7.84
C VAL A 147 7.88 1.90 -7.84
N ILE A 148 8.63 1.91 -6.73
CA ILE A 148 9.89 1.18 -6.61
C ILE A 148 9.67 -0.34 -6.71
N SER A 149 8.63 -0.85 -6.04
CA SER A 149 8.30 -2.28 -6.04
C SER A 149 7.78 -2.75 -7.40
N SER A 150 6.92 -1.96 -8.05
CA SER A 150 6.42 -2.21 -9.40
C SER A 150 7.54 -2.16 -10.44
N TYR A 151 8.46 -1.20 -10.32
CA TYR A 151 9.63 -1.11 -11.17
C TYR A 151 10.55 -2.33 -11.03
N ARG A 152 10.79 -2.76 -9.78
CA ARG A 152 11.57 -3.97 -9.49
C ARG A 152 10.91 -5.23 -10.06
N TYR A 153 9.59 -5.35 -9.90
CA TYR A 153 8.82 -6.46 -10.47
C TYR A 153 8.91 -6.48 -12.01
N SER A 154 8.78 -5.32 -12.66
CA SER A 154 8.84 -5.20 -14.12
C SER A 154 10.21 -5.54 -14.70
N ARG A 155 11.30 -5.33 -13.93
CA ARG A 155 12.66 -5.72 -14.33
C ARG A 155 12.89 -7.23 -14.41
N GLY A 156 11.92 -8.07 -14.01
CA GLY A 156 11.96 -9.51 -14.23
C GLY A 156 13.02 -10.29 -13.44
N ARG A 157 13.95 -9.63 -12.76
CA ARG A 157 15.04 -10.25 -11.96
C ARG A 157 14.54 -11.21 -10.89
N TRP A 158 13.30 -11.04 -10.43
CA TRP A 158 12.64 -11.95 -9.49
C TRP A 158 12.40 -13.35 -10.09
N ARG A 159 12.35 -13.49 -11.42
CA ARG A 159 12.15 -14.78 -12.11
C ARG A 159 13.39 -15.67 -12.04
N ASP A 160 14.57 -15.06 -11.95
CA ASP A 160 15.86 -15.77 -11.93
C ASP A 160 16.34 -16.09 -10.51
N MET A 161 15.65 -15.57 -9.49
CA MET A 161 15.92 -15.84 -8.07
C MET A 161 15.33 -17.21 -7.67
N LEU A 162 15.86 -18.28 -8.26
CA LEU A 162 15.60 -19.64 -7.81
C LEU A 162 16.43 -19.90 -6.54
N VAL A 163 15.75 -20.09 -5.41
CA VAL A 163 16.36 -20.44 -4.11
C VAL A 163 16.99 -21.85 -4.12
N ILE A 164 16.77 -22.66 -5.17
CA ILE A 164 17.28 -24.03 -5.24
C ILE A 164 18.64 -24.05 -5.94
N GLU A 165 19.70 -23.97 -5.14
CA GLU A 165 21.04 -24.38 -5.56
C GLU A 165 21.00 -25.89 -5.86
N ILE A 166 21.27 -26.27 -7.12
CA ILE A 166 21.41 -27.69 -7.47
C ILE A 166 22.70 -28.16 -6.80
N ARG A 167 22.59 -28.75 -5.61
CA ARG A 167 23.67 -29.54 -5.04
C ARG A 167 23.83 -30.77 -5.93
N ARG A 168 24.83 -30.71 -6.81
CA ARG A 168 25.32 -31.84 -7.59
C ARG A 168 26.02 -32.85 -6.70
#